data_AF-A0A961L4W2-F1
#
_entry.id   AF-A0A961L4W2-F1
#
_cell.length_a   1.000
_cell.length_b   1.000
_cell.length_c   1.000
_cell.angle_alpha   90.00
_cell.angle_beta   90.00
_cell.angle_gamma   90.00
#
_symmetry.space_group_name_H-M   'P 1'
#
loop_
_entity.id
_entity.type
_entity.pdbx_description
1 polymer ?
#
loop_
_entity_poly.entity_id
_entity_poly.type
_entity_poly.pdbx_seq_one_letter_code
_entity_poly.pdbx_strand_id
1 'polypeptide(L)' 'MLRQAARVVGQRRRAYGDPAASMTAVAARWSITLGYPVTPAQVVLCLIDLKLARLGHDPAHADSILDVAGYAAVLQEVRS' A
#
# COMPACT_ATOMS: atom_id res chain seq x y z
N MET A 1 -1.07 8.84 16.33
CA MET A 1 -0.83 8.56 14.90
C MET A 1 -0.30 7.14 14.65
N LEU A 2 0.92 6.76 15.06
CA LEU A 2 1.45 5.41 14.75
C LEU A 2 0.61 4.25 15.29
N ARG A 3 0.09 4.35 16.52
CA ARG A 3 -0.85 3.35 17.08
C ARG A 3 -2.16 3.23 16.30
N GLN A 4 -2.61 4.34 15.70
CA GLN A 4 -3.82 4.37 14.88
C GLN A 4 -3.55 3.71 13.52
N ALA A 5 -2.42 4.02 12.88
CA ALA A 5 -1.99 3.34 11.67
C ALA A 5 -1.87 1.83 11.88
N ALA A 6 -1.21 1.39 12.96
CA ALA A 6 -1.12 -0.03 13.32
C ALA A 6 -2.50 -0.69 13.52
N ARG A 7 -3.44 0.01 14.18
CA ARG A 7 -4.81 -0.47 14.37
C ARG A 7 -5.55 -0.63 13.04
N VAL A 8 -5.46 0.37 12.17
CA VAL A 8 -6.10 0.37 10.83
C VAL A 8 -5.52 -0.74 9.97
N VAL A 9 -4.19 -0.91 9.95
CA VAL A 9 -3.53 -2.03 9.26
C VAL A 9 -4.02 -3.37 9.79
N GLY A 10 -4.10 -3.53 11.11
CA GLY A 10 -4.63 -4.75 11.73
C GLY A 10 -6.10 -5.03 11.39
N GLN A 11 -6.94 -3.99 11.31
CA GLN A 11 -8.33 -4.12 10.87
C GLN A 11 -8.42 -4.54 9.40
N ARG A 12 -7.64 -3.92 8.52
CA ARG A 12 -7.61 -4.23 7.08
C ARG A 12 -7.09 -5.63 6.82
N ARG A 13 -6.06 -6.09 7.54
CA ARG A 13 -5.57 -7.47 7.47
C ARG A 13 -6.65 -8.48 7.83
N ARG A 14 -7.48 -8.19 8.84
CA ARG A 14 -8.63 -9.05 9.19
C ARG A 14 -9.71 -9.06 8.10
N ALA A 15 -9.96 -7.93 7.45
CA ALA A 15 -11.00 -7.80 6.43
C ALA A 15 -10.58 -8.39 5.07
N TYR A 16 -9.34 -8.17 4.65
CA TYR A 16 -8.85 -8.46 3.30
C TYR A 16 -7.83 -9.60 3.26
N GLY A 17 -7.44 -10.15 4.40
CA GLY A 17 -6.39 -11.16 4.51
C GLY A 17 -4.99 -10.55 4.44
N ASP A 18 -4.03 -11.36 4.03
CA ASP A 18 -2.62 -10.97 3.99
C ASP A 18 -2.34 -9.90 2.91
N PRO A 19 -1.82 -8.71 3.28
CA PRO A 19 -1.46 -7.68 2.32
C PRO A 19 -0.40 -8.13 1.32
N ALA A 20 0.57 -8.97 1.72
CA ALA A 20 1.61 -9.44 0.80
C ALA A 20 1.02 -10.28 -0.35
N ALA A 21 0.05 -11.15 -0.04
CA ALA A 21 -0.72 -11.88 -1.06
C ALA A 21 -1.46 -10.92 -2.00
N SER A 22 -2.07 -9.86 -1.48
CA SER A 22 -2.75 -8.84 -2.29
C SER A 22 -1.78 -8.11 -3.22
N MET A 23 -0.62 -7.67 -2.71
CA MET A 23 0.38 -6.98 -3.52
C MET A 23 0.96 -7.90 -4.61
N THR A 24 1.10 -9.18 -4.31
CA THR A 24 1.52 -10.20 -5.28
C THR A 24 0.51 -10.38 -6.41
N ALA A 25 -0.77 -10.49 -6.07
CA ALA A 25 -1.84 -10.58 -7.07
C ALA A 25 -1.92 -9.33 -7.96
N VAL A 26 -1.79 -8.13 -7.37
CA VAL A 26 -1.77 -6.88 -8.13
C VAL A 26 -0.54 -6.81 -9.04
N ALA A 27 0.64 -7.18 -8.54
CA ALA A 27 1.88 -7.18 -9.30
C ALA A 27 1.77 -8.09 -10.55
N ALA A 28 1.18 -9.28 -10.40
CA ALA A 28 0.93 -10.19 -11.52
C ALA A 28 -0.02 -9.56 -12.56
N ARG A 29 -1.12 -8.93 -12.12
CA ARG A 29 -2.07 -8.25 -13.01
C ARG A 29 -1.45 -7.06 -13.73
N TRP A 30 -0.67 -6.25 -13.03
CA TRP A 30 0.02 -5.11 -13.62
C TRP A 30 1.08 -5.55 -14.61
N SER A 31 1.78 -6.67 -14.34
CA SER A 31 2.75 -7.22 -15.27
C SER A 31 2.12 -7.60 -16.62
N ILE A 32 0.94 -8.21 -16.58
CA ILE A 32 0.16 -8.52 -17.79
C ILE A 32 -0.26 -7.22 -18.51
N THR A 33 -0.77 -6.26 -17.75
CA THR A 33 -1.31 -5.01 -18.31
C THR A 33 -0.23 -4.14 -18.96
N LEU A 34 0.95 -4.08 -18.35
CA LEU A 34 2.04 -3.19 -18.77
C LEU A 34 3.05 -3.87 -19.70
N GLY A 35 3.00 -5.20 -19.82
CA GLY A 35 3.89 -5.96 -20.68
C GLY A 35 5.33 -6.13 -20.13
N TYR A 36 5.56 -5.86 -18.85
CA TYR A 36 6.85 -6.09 -18.20
C TYR A 36 6.67 -6.54 -16.73
N PRO A 37 7.64 -7.26 -16.14
CA PRO A 37 7.53 -7.73 -14.75
C PRO A 37 7.43 -6.57 -13.76
N VAL A 38 6.38 -6.60 -12.94
CA VAL A 38 6.17 -5.71 -11.79
C VAL A 38 6.29 -6.54 -10.53
N THR A 39 6.99 -6.00 -9.53
CA THR A 39 7.17 -6.63 -8.23
C THR A 39 6.13 -6.13 -7.22
N PRO A 40 5.80 -6.92 -6.17
CA PRO A 40 4.92 -6.45 -5.10
C PRO A 40 5.43 -5.16 -4.44
N ALA A 41 6.74 -5.02 -4.27
CA ALA A 41 7.35 -3.80 -3.74
C ALA A 41 7.09 -2.58 -4.62
N GLN A 42 7.17 -2.72 -5.95
CA GLN A 42 6.83 -1.64 -6.89
C GLN A 42 5.36 -1.25 -6.79
N VAL A 43 4.44 -2.22 -6.65
CA VAL A 43 3.02 -1.91 -6.40
C VAL A 43 2.85 -1.05 -5.15
N VAL A 44 3.48 -1.43 -4.04
CA VAL A 44 3.38 -0.68 -2.78
C VAL A 44 3.91 0.74 -2.93
N LEU A 45 5.05 0.92 -3.60
CA LEU A 45 5.61 2.25 -3.86
C LEU A 45 4.66 3.13 -4.69
N CYS A 46 4.09 2.59 -5.77
CA CYS A 46 3.11 3.33 -6.57
C CYS A 46 1.84 3.69 -5.78
N LEU A 47 1.39 2.82 -4.86
CA LEU A 47 0.25 3.11 -4.00
C LEU A 47 0.57 4.19 -2.96
N ILE A 48 1.82 4.29 -2.49
CA ILE A 48 2.28 5.41 -1.67
C ILE A 48 2.24 6.71 -2.47
N ASP A 49 2.77 6.71 -3.70
CA ASP A 49 2.77 7.90 -4.56
C ASP A 49 1.36 8.42 -4.82
N LEU A 50 0.38 7.52 -5.01
CA LEU A 50 -1.03 7.91 -5.16
C LEU A 50 -1.57 8.67 -3.92
N LYS A 51 -1.14 8.30 -2.72
CA LYS A 51 -1.54 8.98 -1.48
C LYS A 51 -0.82 10.31 -1.33
N LEU A 52 0.46 10.38 -1.71
CA LEU A 52 1.21 11.64 -1.73
C LEU A 52 0.61 12.63 -2.73
N ALA A 53 0.23 12.18 -3.92
CA ALA A 53 -0.47 13.01 -4.91
C ALA A 53 -1.78 13.58 -4.35
N ARG A 54 -2.57 12.76 -3.63
CA ARG A 54 -3.79 13.23 -2.96
C ARG A 54 -3.48 14.25 -1.88
N LEU A 55 -2.45 14.05 -1.07
CA LEU A 55 -2.02 15.00 -0.03
C LEU A 55 -1.48 16.31 -0.61
N GLY A 56 -0.88 16.27 -1.80
CA GLY A 56 -0.51 17.49 -2.52
C GLY A 56 -1.72 18.33 -2.93
N HIS A 57 -2.88 17.70 -3.16
CA HIS A 57 -4.14 18.39 -3.46
C HIS A 57 -4.92 18.79 -2.20
N ASP A 58 -5.04 17.89 -1.22
CA ASP A 58 -5.68 18.11 0.08
C ASP A 58 -4.74 17.67 1.21
N PRO A 59 -3.93 18.60 1.76
CA PRO A 59 -2.98 18.29 2.83
C PRO A 59 -3.63 17.83 4.14
N ALA A 60 -4.91 18.11 4.35
CA ALA A 60 -5.63 17.75 5.57
C ALA A 60 -6.24 16.35 5.53
N HIS A 61 -6.08 15.61 4.43
CA HIS A 61 -6.68 14.29 4.24
C HIS A 61 -6.04 13.20 5.12
N ALA A 62 -6.51 13.10 6.37
CA ALA A 62 -5.94 12.23 7.41
C ALA A 62 -5.80 10.74 7.02
N ASP A 63 -6.76 10.21 6.26
CA ASP A 63 -6.72 8.82 5.80
C ASP A 63 -5.55 8.55 4.85
N SER A 64 -5.13 9.55 4.06
CA SER A 64 -3.98 9.38 3.16
C SER A 64 -2.68 9.28 3.93
N ILE A 65 -2.56 10.04 5.01
CA ILE A 65 -1.40 9.99 5.91
C ILE A 65 -1.32 8.62 6.57
N LEU A 66 -2.45 8.09 7.04
CA LEU A 66 -2.53 6.74 7.62
C LEU A 66 -2.22 5.65 6.58
N ASP A 67 -2.70 5.81 5.35
CA ASP A 67 -2.44 4.88 4.25
C ASP A 67 -0.95 4.82 3.91
N VAL A 68 -0.24 5.96 3.87
CA VAL A 68 1.21 5.99 3.63
C VAL A 68 1.95 5.19 4.70
N ALA A 69 1.62 5.41 5.99
CA ALA A 69 2.24 4.65 7.08
C ALA A 69 1.91 3.14 6.99
N GLY A 70 0.68 2.80 6.61
CA GLY A 70 0.26 1.41 6.41
C GLY A 70 0.99 0.72 5.27
N TYR A 71 1.11 1.38 4.11
CA TYR A 71 1.85 0.85 2.98
C TYR A 71 3.35 0.76 3.23
N ALA A 72 3.94 1.67 4.00
CA ALA A 72 5.34 1.55 4.41
C ALA A 72 5.60 0.28 5.24
N ALA A 73 4.67 -0.12 6.11
CA ALA A 73 4.75 -1.38 6.83
C ALA A 73 4.63 -2.59 5.88
N VAL A 74 3.68 -2.56 4.94
CA VAL A 74 3.52 -3.62 3.92
C VAL A 74 4.77 -3.72 3.02
N LEU A 75 5.42 -2.60 2.71
CA LEU A 75 6.66 -2.60 1.92
C LEU A 75 7.75 -3.43 2.58
N GLN A 76 7.86 -3.36 3.91
CA GLN A 76 8.82 -4.18 4.65
C GLN A 76 8.50 -5.68 4.51
N GLU A 77 7.22 -6.04 4.59
CA GLU A 77 6.76 -7.44 4.49
C GLU A 77 7.01 -8.05 3.11
N VAL A 78 6.90 -7.27 2.03
CA VAL A 78 7.07 -7.75 0.66
C VAL A 78 8.51 -7.65 0.13
N ARG A 79 9.41 -7.01 0.89
CA ARG A 79 10.85 -6.97 0.59
C ARG A 79 11.64 -8.06 1.32
N SER A 80 11.09 -8.62 2.40
CA SER A 80 11.68 -9.69 3.20
C SER A 80 11.47 -11.08 2.62
#